data_AF-A0A7C6SD99-F1
#
_entry.id   AF-A0A7C6SD99-F1
#
_cell.length_a   1.000
_cell.length_b   1.000
_cell.length_c   1.000
_cell.angle_alpha   90.00
_cell.angle_beta   90.00
_cell.angle_gamma   90.00
#
_symmetry.space_group_name_H-M   'P 1'
#
loop_
_entity.id
_entity.type
_entity.pdbx_description
1 polymer ?
#
loop_
_entity_poly.entity_id
_entity_poly.type
_entity_poly.pdbx_seq_one_letter_code
_entity_poly.pdbx_strand_id
1 'polypeptide(L)'
;KGSDFFTTWHRTAKLMAGLLYEYNLTVDAVEQHHDWNGKDCPQVLRATGLWETALKMIEAELLVLQELQDYTIEFMSNSPEYLSNTGRVLKLDTQERIVEYAIRAYNDSGYDRTLLLRSVLPAAGN
;
A
#
# COMPACT_ATOMS: atom_id res chain seq x y z
N LYS A 1 -13.84 6.36 -18.58
CA LYS A 1 -13.35 6.15 -17.19
C LYS A 1 -11.87 5.81 -17.26
N GLY A 2 -11.01 6.53 -16.54
CA GLY A 2 -9.60 6.18 -16.40
C GLY A 2 -9.38 5.03 -15.39
N SER A 3 -8.20 4.44 -15.39
CA SER A 3 -7.80 3.45 -14.38
C SER A 3 -7.57 4.11 -13.02
N ASP A 4 -7.97 3.44 -11.94
CA ASP A 4 -7.60 3.86 -10.58
C ASP A 4 -6.12 3.55 -10.33
N PHE A 5 -5.32 4.61 -10.23
CA PHE A 5 -3.87 4.53 -10.13
C PHE A 5 -3.43 3.71 -8.91
N PHE A 6 -3.95 4.01 -7.72
CA PHE A 6 -3.55 3.32 -6.50
C PHE A 6 -3.98 1.86 -6.50
N THR A 7 -5.20 1.56 -6.96
CA THR A 7 -5.64 0.16 -7.11
C THR A 7 -4.73 -0.62 -8.07
N THR A 8 -4.29 0.02 -9.16
CA THR A 8 -3.36 -0.60 -10.10
C THR A 8 -2.02 -0.89 -9.42
N TRP A 9 -1.46 0.08 -8.67
CA TRP A 9 -0.20 -0.13 -7.97
C TRP A 9 -0.25 -1.15 -6.85
N HIS A 10 -1.34 -1.24 -6.09
CA HIS A 10 -1.49 -2.30 -5.09
C HIS A 10 -1.46 -3.69 -5.73
N ARG A 11 -2.10 -3.86 -6.89
CA ARG A 11 -2.08 -5.14 -7.64
C ARG A 11 -0.69 -5.42 -8.22
N THR A 12 -0.05 -4.41 -8.78
CA THR A 12 1.32 -4.53 -9.29
C THR A 12 2.29 -4.86 -8.17
N ALA A 13 2.14 -4.29 -6.98
CA ALA A 13 2.99 -4.58 -5.83
C ALA A 13 2.92 -6.06 -5.43
N LYS A 14 1.71 -6.63 -5.36
CA LYS A 14 1.51 -8.07 -5.13
C LYS A 14 2.17 -8.94 -6.20
N LEU A 15 2.02 -8.56 -7.47
CA LEU A 15 2.66 -9.28 -8.58
C LEU A 15 4.19 -9.23 -8.47
N MET A 16 4.77 -8.04 -8.27
CA MET A 16 6.21 -7.85 -8.18
C MET A 16 6.78 -8.58 -6.95
N ALA A 17 6.14 -8.48 -5.79
CA ALA A 17 6.54 -9.23 -4.60
C ALA A 17 6.52 -10.75 -4.84
N GLY A 18 5.51 -11.27 -5.55
CA GLY A 18 5.46 -12.67 -5.95
C GLY A 18 6.64 -13.10 -6.83
N LEU A 19 6.99 -12.28 -7.83
CA LEU A 19 8.17 -12.53 -8.68
C LEU A 19 9.47 -12.47 -7.87
N LEU A 20 9.63 -11.46 -7.01
CA LEU A 20 10.82 -11.35 -6.16
C LEU A 20 10.96 -12.58 -5.26
N TYR A 21 9.87 -13.05 -4.65
CA TYR A 21 9.84 -14.24 -3.84
C TYR A 21 10.20 -15.51 -4.65
N GLU A 22 9.59 -15.70 -5.82
CA GLU A 22 9.83 -16.84 -6.70
C GLU A 22 11.29 -16.95 -7.16
N TYR A 23 11.91 -15.82 -7.49
CA TYR A 23 13.29 -15.77 -7.98
C TYR A 23 14.33 -15.47 -6.91
N ASN A 24 13.95 -15.46 -5.62
CA ASN A 24 14.83 -15.16 -4.48
C ASN A 24 15.60 -13.83 -4.65
N LEU A 25 14.87 -12.79 -5.01
CA LEU A 25 15.36 -11.42 -5.20
C LEU A 25 14.88 -10.50 -4.08
N THR A 26 15.60 -9.40 -3.85
CA THR A 26 15.20 -8.31 -2.95
C THR A 26 14.56 -7.16 -3.73
N VAL A 27 13.94 -6.20 -3.02
CA VAL A 27 13.33 -5.02 -3.64
C VAL A 27 14.32 -4.18 -4.46
N ASP A 28 15.63 -4.30 -4.20
CA ASP A 28 16.69 -3.64 -4.96
C ASP A 28 16.76 -4.09 -6.43
N ALA A 29 16.19 -5.26 -6.77
CA ALA A 29 16.07 -5.73 -8.14
C ALA A 29 14.92 -5.04 -8.92
N VAL A 30 14.12 -4.19 -8.26
CA VAL A 30 13.03 -3.45 -8.89
C VAL A 30 13.55 -2.14 -9.45
N GLU A 31 13.63 -2.07 -10.78
CA GLU A 31 14.09 -0.89 -11.51
C GLU A 31 12.97 -0.22 -12.33
N GLN A 32 13.17 1.05 -12.65
CA GLN A 32 12.33 1.80 -13.58
C GLN A 32 12.83 1.59 -15.01
N HIS A 33 11.93 1.67 -16.00
CA HIS A 33 12.37 1.72 -17.41
C HIS A 33 13.34 2.90 -17.64
N HIS A 34 13.18 3.99 -16.90
CA HIS A 34 14.13 5.10 -16.87
C HIS A 34 15.57 4.67 -16.61
N ASP A 35 15.79 3.70 -15.73
CA ASP A 35 17.14 3.29 -15.32
C ASP A 35 17.88 2.55 -16.44
N TRP A 36 17.15 2.01 -17.43
CA TRP A 36 17.71 1.28 -18.57
C TRP A 36 18.05 2.17 -19.78
N ASN A 37 17.26 3.22 -20.04
CA ASN A 37 17.42 4.03 -21.26
C ASN A 37 17.07 5.51 -21.13
N GLY A 38 16.87 6.00 -19.90
CA GLY A 38 16.55 7.40 -19.61
C GLY A 38 15.13 7.82 -19.97
N LYS A 39 14.28 6.93 -20.52
CA LYS A 39 12.88 7.24 -20.81
C LYS A 39 12.14 7.62 -19.53
N ASP A 40 11.31 8.66 -19.55
CA ASP A 40 10.49 9.05 -18.40
C ASP A 40 9.34 8.06 -18.18
N CYS A 41 9.66 6.89 -17.65
CA CYS A 41 8.74 5.79 -17.42
C CYS A 41 9.19 4.99 -16.19
N PRO A 42 8.32 4.78 -15.19
CA PRO A 42 6.88 5.11 -15.15
C PRO A 42 6.60 6.60 -14.89
N GLN A 43 6.05 7.29 -15.91
CA GLN A 43 5.93 8.76 -15.94
C GLN A 43 5.20 9.32 -14.72
N VAL A 44 4.06 8.73 -14.35
CA VAL A 44 3.25 9.26 -13.25
C VAL A 44 3.98 9.12 -11.91
N LEU A 45 4.62 7.99 -11.61
CA LEU A 45 5.35 7.81 -10.35
C LEU A 45 6.53 8.79 -10.25
N ARG A 46 7.22 9.03 -11.36
CA ARG A 46 8.34 9.98 -11.42
C ARG A 46 7.87 11.42 -11.25
N ALA A 47 6.85 11.83 -12.00
CA ALA A 47 6.30 13.18 -11.94
C ALA A 47 5.65 13.52 -10.59
N THR A 48 5.16 12.51 -9.85
CA THR A 48 4.51 12.69 -8.54
C THR A 48 5.43 12.39 -7.35
N GLY A 49 6.68 11.94 -7.59
CA GLY A 49 7.60 11.54 -6.52
C GLY A 49 7.15 10.30 -5.73
N LEU A 50 6.29 9.46 -6.33
CA LEU A 50 5.70 8.29 -5.67
C LEU A 50 6.48 6.99 -5.89
N TRP A 51 7.64 7.03 -6.54
CA TRP A 51 8.47 5.85 -6.77
C TRP A 51 8.82 5.11 -5.47
N GLU A 52 9.33 5.83 -4.47
CA GLU A 52 9.66 5.24 -3.16
C GLU A 52 8.43 4.64 -2.45
N THR A 53 7.27 5.27 -2.63
CA THR A 53 6.01 4.74 -2.10
C THR A 53 5.63 3.42 -2.78
N ALA A 54 5.86 3.30 -4.09
CA ALA A 54 5.63 2.07 -4.83
C ALA A 54 6.59 0.95 -4.39
N LEU A 55 7.87 1.26 -4.15
CA LEU A 55 8.83 0.29 -3.60
C LEU A 55 8.41 -0.21 -2.21
N LYS A 56 7.97 0.68 -1.31
CA LYS A 56 7.45 0.29 0.02
C LYS A 56 6.22 -0.61 -0.05
N MET A 57 5.35 -0.41 -1.05
CA MET A 57 4.22 -1.32 -1.27
C MET A 57 4.71 -2.72 -1.67
N ILE A 58 5.73 -2.82 -2.52
CA ILE A 58 6.32 -4.11 -2.92
C ILE A 58 7.00 -4.78 -1.72
N GLU A 59 7.78 -4.01 -0.95
CA GLU A 59 8.46 -4.49 0.25
C GLU A 59 7.48 -5.04 1.29
N ALA A 60 6.37 -4.34 1.54
CA ALA A 60 5.34 -4.80 2.47
C ALA A 60 4.70 -6.12 2.01
N GLU A 61 4.40 -6.27 0.72
CA GLU A 61 3.84 -7.51 0.17
C GLU A 61 4.88 -8.64 0.19
N LEU A 62 6.16 -8.34 -0.04
CA LEU A 62 7.25 -9.32 0.04
C LEU A 62 7.46 -9.80 1.49
N LEU A 63 7.41 -8.90 2.47
CA LEU A 63 7.43 -9.26 3.90
C LEU A 63 6.30 -10.22 4.26
N VAL A 64 5.09 -9.96 3.75
CA VAL A 64 3.94 -10.86 3.97
C VAL A 64 4.22 -12.25 3.40
N LEU A 65 4.77 -12.32 2.19
CA LEU A 65 5.13 -13.58 1.54
C LEU A 65 6.29 -14.30 2.25
N GLN A 66 7.23 -13.60 2.88
CA GLN A 66 8.40 -14.21 3.51
C GLN A 66 8.11 -14.67 4.95
N GLU A 67 7.43 -13.82 5.72
CA GLU A 67 7.40 -13.94 7.18
C GLU A 67 5.99 -14.17 7.75
N LEU A 68 4.93 -13.93 6.98
CA LEU A 68 3.55 -13.89 7.48
C LEU A 68 2.59 -14.80 6.70
N GLN A 69 3.10 -15.84 6.04
CA GLN A 69 2.29 -16.75 5.20
C GLN A 69 1.20 -17.49 5.98
N ASP A 70 1.45 -17.79 7.26
CA ASP A 70 0.49 -18.45 8.16
C ASP A 70 -0.47 -17.47 8.84
N TYR A 71 -0.30 -16.17 8.63
CA TYR A 71 -1.16 -15.14 9.22
C TYR A 71 -2.22 -14.66 8.24
N THR A 72 -3.41 -14.43 8.76
CA THR A 72 -4.41 -13.59 8.12
C THR A 72 -4.28 -12.16 8.64
N ILE A 73 -4.17 -11.21 7.72
CA ILE A 73 -4.06 -9.77 8.01
C ILE A 73 -5.33 -9.08 7.51
N GLU A 74 -6.06 -8.44 8.43
CA GLU A 74 -7.29 -7.71 8.15
C GLU A 74 -7.09 -6.21 8.41
N PHE A 75 -7.52 -5.40 7.45
CA PHE A 75 -7.56 -3.95 7.56
C PHE A 75 -9.02 -3.50 7.72
N MET A 76 -9.29 -2.73 8.77
CA MET A 76 -10.64 -2.30 9.13
C MET A 76 -10.65 -0.78 9.35
N SER A 77 -11.50 -0.08 8.61
CA SER A 77 -11.74 1.33 8.89
C SER A 77 -12.71 1.48 10.06
N ASN A 78 -12.32 2.29 11.05
CA ASN A 78 -13.21 2.75 12.12
C ASN A 78 -13.79 4.14 11.79
N SER A 79 -13.55 4.65 10.58
CA SER A 79 -14.09 5.90 10.06
C SER A 79 -14.62 5.70 8.63
N PRO A 80 -15.59 4.81 8.41
CA PRO A 80 -15.98 4.31 7.07
C PRO A 80 -16.60 5.38 6.16
N GLU A 81 -17.01 6.54 6.69
CA GLU A 81 -17.42 7.69 5.88
C GLU A 81 -16.23 8.34 5.15
N TYR A 82 -15.03 8.27 5.73
CA TYR A 82 -13.85 9.02 5.29
C TYR A 82 -12.73 8.11 4.76
N LEU A 83 -12.66 6.87 5.23
CA LEU A 83 -11.60 5.92 4.92
C LEU A 83 -12.19 4.54 4.65
N SER A 84 -11.82 3.89 3.56
CA SER A 84 -12.22 2.50 3.27
C SER A 84 -11.34 1.49 4.03
N ASN A 85 -11.78 0.23 4.09
CA ASN A 85 -10.97 -0.89 4.59
C ASN A 85 -9.70 -1.15 3.77
N THR A 86 -9.57 -0.56 2.57
CA THR A 86 -8.36 -0.65 1.75
C THR A 86 -7.42 0.54 1.96
N GLY A 87 -7.69 1.39 2.95
CA GLY A 87 -6.93 2.62 3.19
C GLY A 87 -7.22 3.76 2.20
N ARG A 88 -8.25 3.63 1.35
CA ARG A 88 -8.61 4.68 0.38
C ARG A 88 -9.38 5.78 1.09
N VAL A 89 -8.93 7.03 0.95
CA VAL A 89 -9.70 8.21 1.38
C VAL A 89 -10.93 8.35 0.48
N LEU A 90 -12.11 8.33 1.10
CA LEU A 90 -13.41 8.41 0.43
C LEU A 90 -13.93 9.84 0.35
N LYS A 91 -13.59 10.65 1.35
CA LYS A 91 -14.08 12.01 1.53
C LYS A 91 -13.04 12.85 2.28
N LEU A 92 -12.90 14.10 1.89
CA LEU A 92 -12.19 15.14 2.65
C LEU A 92 -13.22 16.20 3.07
N ASP A 93 -13.08 16.72 4.29
CA ASP A 93 -13.90 17.81 4.80
C ASP A 93 -13.19 19.15 4.62
N THR A 94 -13.91 20.25 4.82
CA THR A 94 -13.35 21.61 4.84
C THR A 94 -12.44 21.87 6.04
N GLN A 95 -12.44 20.97 7.02
CA GLN A 95 -11.55 21.00 8.19
C GLN A 95 -10.78 19.69 8.25
N GLU A 96 -9.61 19.73 8.89
CA GLU A 96 -8.84 18.53 9.17
C GLU A 96 -9.66 17.54 10.01
N ARG A 97 -9.44 16.25 9.76
CA ARG A 97 -10.16 15.18 10.44
C ARG A 97 -9.23 14.07 10.86
N ILE A 98 -9.35 13.64 12.10
CA ILE A 98 -8.72 12.39 12.54
C ILE A 98 -9.59 11.23 12.06
N VAL A 99 -8.98 10.29 11.34
CA VAL A 99 -9.58 8.99 11.03
C VAL A 99 -8.90 7.91 11.84
N GLU A 100 -9.70 6.93 12.24
CA GLU A 100 -9.24 5.77 13.00
C GLU A 100 -9.40 4.51 12.16
N TYR A 101 -8.47 3.57 12.31
CA TYR A 101 -8.50 2.27 11.66
C TYR A 101 -7.78 1.23 12.51
N ALA A 102 -8.05 -0.04 12.23
CA ALA A 102 -7.45 -1.17 12.90
C ALA A 102 -6.76 -2.09 11.90
N ILE A 103 -5.64 -2.66 12.32
CA ILE A 103 -4.97 -3.77 11.64
C ILE A 103 -5.03 -4.95 12.59
N ARG A 104 -5.62 -6.07 12.17
CA ARG A 104 -5.64 -7.31 12.93
C ARG A 104 -4.81 -8.36 12.23
N ALA A 105 -3.95 -9.03 12.96
CA ALA A 105 -3.18 -10.18 12.49
C ALA A 105 -3.46 -11.37 13.40
N TYR A 106 -3.83 -12.50 12.80
CA TYR A 106 -4.09 -13.73 13.52
C TYR A 106 -3.66 -14.97 12.73
N ASN A 107 -3.39 -16.08 13.43
CA ASN A 107 -3.09 -17.36 12.82
C ASN A 107 -3.73 -18.53 13.59
N ASP A 108 -3.70 -19.71 12.98
CA ASP A 108 -4.28 -20.93 13.57
C ASP A 108 -3.52 -21.44 14.80
N SER A 109 -2.31 -20.92 15.04
CA SER A 109 -1.51 -21.22 16.24
C SER A 109 -1.98 -20.48 17.49
N GLY A 110 -3.02 -19.62 17.37
CA GLY A 110 -3.63 -18.89 18.48
C GLY A 110 -3.04 -17.50 18.72
N TYR A 111 -2.18 -17.00 17.83
CA TYR A 111 -1.84 -15.58 17.83
C TYR A 111 -3.04 -14.78 17.31
N ASP A 112 -3.44 -13.74 18.03
CA ASP A 112 -4.45 -12.78 17.61
C ASP A 112 -4.17 -11.43 18.27
N ARG A 113 -3.88 -10.42 17.43
CA ARG A 113 -3.59 -9.06 17.87
C ARG A 113 -4.23 -8.05 16.94
N THR A 114 -4.82 -7.03 17.56
CA THR A 114 -5.39 -5.88 16.87
C THR A 114 -4.62 -4.62 17.29
N LEU A 115 -4.10 -3.89 16.32
CA LEU A 115 -3.47 -2.59 16.50
C LEU A 115 -4.43 -1.50 16.04
N LEU A 116 -4.73 -0.55 16.92
CA LEU A 116 -5.52 0.64 16.60
C LEU A 116 -4.59 1.79 16.22
N LEU A 117 -4.89 2.42 15.09
CA LEU A 117 -4.09 3.49 14.50
C LEU A 117 -4.98 4.69 14.18
N ARG A 118 -4.32 5.85 14.10
CA ARG A 118 -4.94 7.13 13.79
C ARG A 118 -4.13 7.86 12.74
N SER A 119 -4.81 8.57 11.86
CA SER A 119 -4.16 9.46 10.90
C SER A 119 -4.96 10.74 10.73
N VAL A 120 -4.29 11.83 10.39
CA VAL A 120 -4.93 13.12 10.08
C VAL A 120 -5.17 13.17 8.58
N LEU A 121 -6.43 13.30 8.19
CA LEU A 121 -6.80 13.72 6.84
C LEU A 121 -6.75 15.25 6.79
N PRO A 122 -6.07 15.82 5.79
CA PRO A 122 -6.02 17.26 5.63
C PRO A 122 -7.40 17.81 5.28
N ALA A 123 -7.61 19.10 5.54
CA ALA A 123 -8.73 19.81 4.94
C ALA A 123 -8.65 19.73 3.41
N ALA A 124 -9.79 19.61 2.73
CA ALA A 124 -9.88 19.79 1.29
C ALA A 124 -9.31 21.16 0.94
N GLY A 125 -8.27 21.19 0.09
CA GLY A 125 -7.77 22.45 -0.45
C GLY A 125 -8.85 23.15 -1.28
N ASN A 126 -8.90 24.48 -1.19
CA ASN A 126 -9.69 25.31 -2.10
C ASN A 126 -9.15 25.22 -3.54
#